data_AF-A0A6P0PBD1-F1
#
_entry.id   AF-A0A6P0PBD1-F1
#
_cell.length_a   1.000
_cell.length_b   1.000
_cell.length_c   1.000
_cell.angle_alpha   90.00
_cell.angle_beta   90.00
_cell.angle_gamma   90.00
#
_symmetry.space_group_name_H-M   'P 1'
#
loop_
_entity.id
_entity.type
_entity.pdbx_description
1 polymer ?
#
loop_
_entity_poly.entity_id
_entity_poly.type
_entity_poly.pdbx_seq_one_letter_code
_entity_poly.pdbx_strand_id
1 'polypeptide(L)'
;METGRIIWFGGFNRKLQKINDYGFITLEETDIDRDIYVKRREIPEDLQILLEGEKGRGVYVCFDLEEDFKGSKAINVKLKTYTGVVVSFLWKTGKIATKSDVFFHFESSEPLSFGDYVCCGLCHTSEYDKKEAINVKKIPRDDEYEEIFNICVNSNDSEIATPFIQNLYKEFFQIVSNFNNSDYPYAQHLQEDWGKLYKEVRDNEDDKQLIKKWEAAIETNEFKYAQMVSARGAEKLVIKFSCAFGYQVEDISIHQITEQSSDWKLGDIRLDQKTLLDVKNSRFTVNSKDSKAYSEFCVPEFKHKRTNKDKKEKEVYIVGVLSPYLQKQFIDGEEKLKGVENPKIIGVFYQRLLEELKNIIGKTNRLKIDLSRLGNSNSYLPHWLFDYGDIFYEKQIEIVNHFKDFKTKLSDGKIPSWEKISIVGIKPLPLFILARENLPKEWESHLPKWKLEFINSLINIPTSPKKKIISLSHLYISILKHFLQMLEENNPEYTPQGYLDILYENSQRNHPLKIYDPLQTIQSFCNTLQTLWENREKTRLTEFRIFKFRNEGILQGKKASNESWKTIIAYCGGKIKGKGKCGCSPLIFGREKSCSCGLLICPKEECQYCKQSCPFYKERKAQIEKQRLERS
;
A
#
# COMPACT_ATOMS: atom_id res chain seq x y z
N MET A 1 -37.97 -29.64 36.06
CA MET A 1 -37.16 -30.47 35.16
C MET A 1 -35.72 -30.22 35.54
N GLU A 2 -35.08 -31.25 36.08
CA GLU A 2 -33.71 -31.20 36.59
C GLU A 2 -32.71 -31.36 35.45
N THR A 3 -31.48 -30.88 35.66
CA THR A 3 -30.33 -31.24 34.81
C THR A 3 -29.38 -32.15 35.55
N GLY A 4 -28.86 -33.16 34.85
CA GLY A 4 -27.73 -33.95 35.33
C GLY A 4 -26.85 -34.47 34.21
N ARG A 5 -25.79 -35.18 34.61
CA ARG A 5 -24.82 -35.83 33.73
C ARG A 5 -24.94 -37.33 33.88
N ILE A 6 -24.98 -38.06 32.77
CA ILE A 6 -24.93 -39.51 32.78
C ILE A 6 -23.59 -39.96 33.37
N ILE A 7 -23.62 -40.79 34.40
CA ILE A 7 -22.42 -41.44 34.95
C ILE A 7 -22.12 -42.69 34.13
N TRP A 8 -23.19 -43.46 33.90
CA TRP A 8 -23.17 -44.73 33.20
C TRP A 8 -24.60 -45.14 32.86
N PHE A 9 -24.81 -45.74 31.69
CA PHE A 9 -26.11 -46.25 31.27
C PHE A 9 -25.98 -47.53 30.46
N GLY A 10 -26.74 -48.57 30.84
CA GLY A 10 -26.87 -49.80 30.04
C GLY A 10 -25.63 -50.70 30.02
N GLY A 11 -25.21 -51.13 28.83
CA GLY A 11 -24.07 -52.02 28.61
C GLY A 11 -24.38 -53.50 28.86
N PHE A 12 -23.58 -54.37 28.24
CA PHE A 12 -23.70 -55.81 28.41
C PHE A 12 -23.01 -56.27 29.70
N ASN A 13 -23.82 -56.76 30.64
CA ASN A 13 -23.31 -57.38 31.84
C ASN A 13 -22.81 -58.79 31.53
N ARG A 14 -21.49 -58.93 31.34
CA ARG A 14 -20.85 -60.23 31.03
C ARG A 14 -21.11 -61.30 32.09
N LYS A 15 -21.28 -60.93 33.36
CA LYS A 15 -21.55 -61.87 34.44
C LYS A 15 -22.96 -62.43 34.34
N LEU A 16 -23.93 -61.59 34.00
CA LEU A 16 -25.34 -61.98 33.92
C LEU A 16 -25.75 -62.45 32.53
N GLN A 17 -24.93 -62.22 31.50
CA GLN A 17 -25.24 -62.41 30.08
C GLN A 17 -26.51 -61.65 29.64
N LYS A 18 -26.68 -60.42 30.16
CA LYS A 18 -27.86 -59.57 29.88
C LYS A 18 -27.42 -58.12 29.65
N ILE A 19 -28.20 -57.39 28.88
CA ILE A 19 -28.06 -55.93 28.76
C ILE A 19 -28.68 -55.31 30.02
N ASN A 20 -27.97 -54.39 30.68
CA ASN A 20 -28.58 -53.66 31.79
C ASN A 20 -29.65 -52.71 31.24
N ASP A 21 -30.79 -52.68 31.89
CA ASP A 21 -31.94 -51.86 31.55
C ASP A 21 -32.03 -50.60 32.43
N TYR A 22 -30.91 -50.16 32.99
CA TYR A 22 -30.84 -49.01 33.88
C TYR A 22 -29.51 -48.25 33.77
N GLY A 23 -29.45 -47.08 34.41
CA GLY A 23 -28.26 -46.26 34.54
C GLY A 23 -28.35 -45.30 35.72
N PHE A 24 -27.38 -44.39 35.80
CA PHE A 24 -27.23 -43.41 36.86
C PHE A 24 -26.91 -42.01 36.31
N ILE A 25 -27.48 -40.99 36.93
CA ILE A 25 -27.33 -39.57 36.57
C ILE A 25 -26.90 -38.77 37.79
N THR A 26 -25.82 -38.00 37.72
CA THR A 26 -25.43 -37.05 38.78
C THR A 26 -26.07 -35.69 38.52
N LEU A 27 -26.69 -35.08 39.53
CA LEU A 27 -27.27 -33.73 39.44
C LEU A 27 -26.18 -32.65 39.26
N GLU A 28 -26.48 -31.60 38.49
CA GLU A 28 -25.53 -30.50 38.23
C GLU A 28 -25.43 -29.48 39.38
N GLU A 29 -26.53 -29.23 40.12
CA GLU A 29 -26.66 -28.08 41.03
C GLU A 29 -26.54 -28.39 42.53
N THR A 30 -26.22 -29.62 42.92
CA THR A 30 -26.15 -30.00 44.34
C THR A 30 -24.75 -30.46 44.73
N ASP A 31 -24.21 -29.94 45.84
CA ASP A 31 -23.02 -30.45 46.57
C ASP A 31 -23.22 -31.88 47.13
N ILE A 32 -24.29 -32.54 46.71
CA ILE A 32 -24.70 -33.85 47.15
C ILE A 32 -24.40 -34.80 45.99
N ASP A 33 -23.35 -35.60 46.12
CA ASP A 33 -23.05 -36.75 45.25
C ASP A 33 -24.13 -37.83 45.44
N ARG A 34 -25.34 -37.55 44.95
CA ARG A 34 -26.42 -38.54 44.86
C ARG A 34 -26.68 -38.86 43.40
N ASP A 35 -26.40 -40.11 43.08
CA ASP A 35 -26.68 -40.71 41.79
C ASP A 35 -28.18 -41.01 41.68
N ILE A 36 -28.84 -40.40 40.71
CA ILE A 36 -30.25 -40.62 40.41
C ILE A 36 -30.38 -41.82 39.48
N TYR A 37 -31.16 -42.80 39.90
CA TYR A 37 -31.43 -44.01 39.13
C TYR A 37 -32.34 -43.71 37.93
N VAL A 38 -32.05 -44.29 36.75
CA VAL A 38 -32.89 -44.19 35.55
C VAL A 38 -33.13 -45.57 34.94
N LYS A 39 -34.35 -45.86 34.46
CA LYS A 39 -34.63 -47.07 33.67
C LYS A 39 -34.54 -46.78 32.17
N ARG A 40 -34.11 -47.77 31.39
CA ARG A 40 -33.97 -47.70 29.93
C ARG A 40 -35.24 -47.23 29.23
N ARG A 41 -36.42 -47.69 29.68
CA ARG A 41 -37.72 -47.30 29.12
C ARG A 41 -38.05 -45.81 29.27
N GLU A 42 -37.39 -45.11 30.19
CA GLU A 42 -37.56 -43.68 30.41
C GLU A 42 -36.65 -42.84 29.49
N ILE A 43 -35.80 -43.51 28.68
CA ILE A 43 -34.88 -42.89 27.72
C ILE A 43 -35.36 -43.22 26.29
N PRO A 44 -35.59 -42.22 25.42
CA PRO A 44 -35.90 -42.43 24.00
C PRO A 44 -34.88 -43.31 23.29
N GLU A 45 -35.32 -44.17 22.34
CA GLU A 45 -34.45 -45.17 21.69
C GLU A 45 -33.24 -44.54 20.96
N ASP A 46 -33.43 -43.39 20.30
CA ASP A 46 -32.36 -42.65 19.63
C ASP A 46 -31.31 -42.15 20.62
N LEU A 47 -31.75 -41.72 21.81
CA LEU A 47 -30.87 -41.29 22.90
C LEU A 47 -30.18 -42.48 23.57
N GLN A 48 -30.80 -43.66 23.64
CA GLN A 48 -30.16 -44.86 24.20
C GLN A 48 -28.87 -45.21 23.45
N ILE A 49 -28.86 -45.10 22.11
CA ILE A 49 -27.67 -45.39 21.28
C ILE A 49 -26.51 -44.45 21.63
N LEU A 50 -26.81 -43.17 21.91
CA LEU A 50 -25.82 -42.16 22.29
C LEU A 50 -25.27 -42.41 23.70
N LEU A 51 -26.14 -42.86 24.63
CA LEU A 51 -25.81 -42.99 26.04
C LEU A 51 -25.23 -44.36 26.45
N GLU A 52 -25.31 -45.37 25.59
CA GLU A 52 -24.96 -46.76 25.94
C GLU A 52 -23.48 -46.93 26.34
N GLY A 53 -23.25 -47.48 27.53
CA GLY A 53 -21.94 -47.81 28.08
C GLY A 53 -21.13 -46.57 28.47
N GLU A 54 -19.81 -46.64 28.27
CA GLU A 54 -18.90 -45.52 28.58
C GLU A 54 -19.06 -44.32 27.64
N LYS A 55 -19.66 -44.50 26.45
CA LYS A 55 -19.84 -43.42 25.48
C LYS A 55 -20.79 -42.33 25.98
N GLY A 56 -21.78 -42.71 26.78
CA GLY A 56 -22.73 -41.78 27.38
C GLY A 56 -22.20 -41.05 28.59
N ARG A 57 -21.05 -41.45 29.14
CA ARG A 57 -20.54 -40.85 30.38
C ARG A 57 -20.22 -39.38 30.17
N GLY A 58 -20.74 -38.53 31.06
CA GLY A 58 -20.60 -37.09 31.02
C GLY A 58 -21.62 -36.37 30.14
N VAL A 59 -22.51 -37.09 29.44
CA VAL A 59 -23.55 -36.48 28.61
C VAL A 59 -24.60 -35.79 29.47
N TYR A 60 -24.92 -34.54 29.15
CA TYR A 60 -25.93 -33.76 29.85
C TYR A 60 -27.35 -34.11 29.38
N VAL A 61 -28.23 -34.35 30.34
CA VAL A 61 -29.63 -34.70 30.12
C VAL A 61 -30.54 -33.88 31.03
N CYS A 62 -31.77 -33.64 30.56
CA CYS A 62 -32.86 -33.09 31.36
C CYS A 62 -33.86 -34.20 31.69
N PHE A 63 -34.42 -34.18 32.90
CA PHE A 63 -35.37 -35.21 33.33
C PHE A 63 -36.31 -34.68 34.42
N ASP A 64 -37.41 -35.39 34.66
CA ASP A 64 -38.27 -35.15 35.81
C ASP A 64 -37.92 -36.13 36.93
N LEU A 65 -38.02 -35.69 38.18
CA LEU A 65 -37.83 -36.55 39.35
C LEU A 65 -39.15 -37.17 39.78
N GLU A 66 -39.16 -38.48 39.97
CA GLU A 66 -40.22 -39.22 40.64
C GLU A 66 -39.65 -39.85 41.91
N GLU A 67 -40.26 -39.58 43.06
CA GLU A 67 -39.92 -40.29 44.30
C GLU A 67 -40.72 -41.58 44.41
N ASP A 68 -40.02 -42.68 44.71
CA ASP A 68 -40.66 -43.91 45.15
C ASP A 68 -40.05 -44.44 46.45
N PHE A 69 -40.56 -45.57 46.93
CA PHE A 69 -40.12 -46.19 48.18
C PHE A 69 -38.65 -46.65 48.16
N LYS A 70 -37.97 -46.65 47.00
CA LYS A 70 -36.55 -46.96 46.84
C LYS A 70 -35.68 -45.71 46.64
N GLY A 71 -36.28 -44.52 46.56
CA GLY A 71 -35.60 -43.24 46.38
C GLY A 71 -36.07 -42.49 45.13
N SER A 72 -35.38 -41.39 44.82
CA SER A 72 -35.65 -40.58 43.63
C SER A 72 -35.12 -41.26 42.37
N LYS A 73 -35.93 -41.27 41.31
CA LYS A 73 -35.55 -41.76 39.98
C LYS A 73 -35.86 -40.72 38.91
N ALA A 74 -35.09 -40.77 37.83
CA ALA A 74 -35.29 -39.93 36.66
C ALA A 74 -36.29 -40.59 35.70
N ILE A 75 -37.29 -39.80 35.28
CA ILE A 75 -38.27 -40.15 34.25
C ILE A 75 -38.26 -39.10 33.14
N ASN A 76 -38.85 -39.42 31.97
CA ASN A 76 -38.93 -38.52 30.81
C ASN A 76 -37.57 -37.95 30.39
N VAL A 77 -36.53 -38.77 30.36
CA VAL A 77 -35.15 -38.30 30.12
C VAL A 77 -35.00 -37.82 28.68
N LYS A 78 -34.45 -36.63 28.51
CA LYS A 78 -34.18 -35.98 27.22
C LYS A 78 -32.75 -35.49 27.17
N LEU A 79 -32.16 -35.44 25.97
CA LEU A 79 -30.87 -34.79 25.78
C LEU A 79 -30.99 -33.30 26.11
N LYS A 80 -30.08 -32.77 26.94
CA LYS A 80 -30.01 -31.32 27.15
C LYS A 80 -29.40 -30.70 25.90
N THR A 81 -30.21 -29.99 25.13
CA THR A 81 -29.80 -29.39 23.87
C THR A 81 -29.34 -27.96 24.06
N TYR A 82 -28.29 -27.58 23.36
CA TYR A 82 -27.74 -26.24 23.27
C TYR A 82 -27.82 -25.79 21.81
N THR A 83 -28.21 -24.55 21.61
CA THR A 83 -28.16 -23.87 20.31
C THR A 83 -26.85 -23.07 20.20
N GLY A 84 -26.33 -22.97 18.99
CA GLY A 84 -25.07 -22.29 18.74
C GLY A 84 -24.77 -22.11 17.25
N VAL A 85 -23.71 -21.36 16.97
CA VAL A 85 -23.22 -21.13 15.60
C VAL A 85 -21.84 -21.76 15.44
N VAL A 86 -21.63 -22.46 14.32
CA VAL A 86 -20.33 -23.02 13.95
C VAL A 86 -19.35 -21.88 13.65
N VAL A 87 -18.30 -21.75 14.47
CA VAL A 87 -17.27 -20.69 14.32
C VAL A 87 -15.99 -21.19 13.64
N SER A 88 -15.75 -22.50 13.65
CA SER A 88 -14.69 -23.15 12.85
C SER A 88 -15.09 -24.59 12.54
N PHE A 89 -14.71 -25.08 11.36
CA PHE A 89 -14.86 -26.49 10.99
C PHE A 89 -13.80 -26.87 9.96
N LEU A 90 -12.87 -27.75 10.36
CA LEU A 90 -11.81 -28.28 9.53
C LEU A 90 -11.63 -29.77 9.82
N TRP A 91 -11.60 -30.58 8.77
CA TRP A 91 -11.33 -32.03 8.85
C TRP A 91 -12.22 -32.76 9.88
N LYS A 92 -13.53 -32.47 9.83
CA LYS A 92 -14.58 -33.01 10.73
C LYS A 92 -14.54 -32.48 12.16
N THR A 93 -13.57 -31.67 12.54
CA THR A 93 -13.49 -31.06 13.88
C THR A 93 -13.81 -29.58 13.82
N GLY A 94 -14.41 -29.03 14.87
CA GLY A 94 -14.78 -27.63 14.88
C GLY A 94 -15.07 -27.07 16.27
N LYS A 95 -15.52 -25.81 16.29
CA LYS A 95 -15.99 -25.10 17.48
C LYS A 95 -17.38 -24.54 17.23
N ILE A 96 -18.25 -24.59 18.25
CA ILE A 96 -19.58 -23.97 18.28
C ILE A 96 -19.56 -22.89 19.36
N ALA A 97 -19.97 -21.67 19.01
CA ALA A 97 -20.25 -20.61 19.97
C ALA A 97 -21.71 -20.68 20.41
N THR A 98 -21.95 -20.46 21.70
CA THR A 98 -23.29 -20.52 22.30
C THR A 98 -23.64 -19.21 23.00
N LYS A 99 -24.90 -19.07 23.42
CA LYS A 99 -25.40 -17.87 24.11
C LYS A 99 -24.68 -17.55 25.42
N SER A 100 -24.08 -18.55 26.08
CA SER A 100 -23.32 -18.36 27.32
C SER A 100 -21.86 -17.96 27.11
N ASP A 101 -21.46 -17.60 25.87
CA ASP A 101 -20.07 -17.34 25.48
C ASP A 101 -19.13 -18.54 25.76
N VAL A 102 -19.69 -19.75 25.81
CA VAL A 102 -18.94 -20.99 25.96
C VAL A 102 -18.77 -21.64 24.59
N PHE A 103 -17.53 -22.04 24.30
CA PHE A 103 -17.18 -22.77 23.09
C PHE A 103 -17.23 -24.26 23.32
N PHE A 104 -17.93 -24.97 22.45
CA PHE A 104 -17.95 -26.42 22.43
C PHE A 104 -17.11 -26.93 21.27
N HIS A 105 -16.13 -27.77 21.57
CA HIS A 105 -15.44 -28.54 20.54
C HIS A 105 -16.37 -29.62 20.02
N PHE A 106 -16.38 -29.89 18.74
CA PHE A 106 -17.17 -30.98 18.19
C PHE A 106 -16.41 -31.74 17.12
N GLU A 107 -16.78 -33.01 16.96
CA GLU A 107 -16.50 -33.79 15.77
C GLU A 107 -17.82 -34.13 15.09
N SER A 108 -17.94 -33.87 13.79
CA SER A 108 -19.14 -34.19 13.03
C SER A 108 -18.81 -34.74 11.65
N SER A 109 -19.52 -35.80 11.28
CA SER A 109 -19.55 -36.31 9.91
C SER A 109 -20.50 -35.51 9.01
N GLU A 110 -21.40 -34.71 9.60
CA GLU A 110 -22.27 -33.83 8.82
C GLU A 110 -21.46 -32.72 8.16
N PRO A 111 -21.77 -32.35 6.90
CA PRO A 111 -21.12 -31.24 6.22
C PRO A 111 -21.60 -29.92 6.83
N LEU A 112 -20.90 -29.44 7.84
CA LEU A 112 -21.13 -28.13 8.46
C LEU A 112 -20.24 -27.07 7.80
N SER A 113 -20.73 -25.84 7.78
CA SER A 113 -20.00 -24.67 7.31
C SER A 113 -19.94 -23.60 8.39
N PHE A 114 -18.95 -22.71 8.30
CA PHE A 114 -18.89 -21.51 9.11
C PHE A 114 -20.23 -20.73 9.04
N GLY A 115 -20.74 -20.30 10.19
CA GLY A 115 -22.01 -19.57 10.27
C GLY A 115 -23.27 -20.44 10.22
N ASP A 116 -23.12 -21.77 10.15
CA ASP A 116 -24.25 -22.68 10.29
C ASP A 116 -24.78 -22.65 11.72
N TYR A 117 -26.10 -22.51 11.84
CA TYR A 117 -26.81 -22.61 13.10
C TYR A 117 -27.07 -24.08 13.41
N VAL A 118 -26.71 -24.50 14.62
CA VAL A 118 -26.75 -25.90 15.03
C VAL A 118 -27.39 -26.06 16.39
N CYS A 119 -28.02 -27.20 16.60
CA CYS A 119 -28.30 -27.71 17.94
C CYS A 119 -27.35 -28.87 18.25
N CYS A 120 -26.95 -29.02 19.50
CA CYS A 120 -26.08 -30.09 19.94
C CYS A 120 -26.41 -30.50 21.39
N GLY A 121 -26.08 -31.73 21.75
CA GLY A 121 -25.94 -32.11 23.16
C GLY A 121 -24.55 -31.73 23.66
N LEU A 122 -24.34 -31.80 24.97
CA LEU A 122 -23.04 -31.58 25.59
C LEU A 122 -22.56 -32.84 26.31
N CYS A 123 -21.27 -33.13 26.20
CA CYS A 123 -20.57 -34.18 26.93
C CYS A 123 -19.38 -33.58 27.69
N HIS A 124 -19.25 -33.88 28.97
CA HIS A 124 -18.10 -33.49 29.78
C HIS A 124 -17.14 -34.67 29.96
N THR A 125 -15.92 -34.52 29.46
CA THR A 125 -14.87 -35.54 29.60
C THR A 125 -13.94 -35.19 30.76
N SER A 126 -14.07 -35.93 31.87
CA SER A 126 -13.33 -35.68 33.11
C SER A 126 -11.81 -35.79 32.95
N GLU A 127 -11.33 -36.55 31.97
CA GLU A 127 -9.90 -36.74 31.70
C GLU A 127 -9.20 -35.44 31.25
N TYR A 128 -9.93 -34.51 30.64
CA TYR A 128 -9.38 -33.28 30.07
C TYR A 128 -10.07 -32.01 30.55
N ASP A 129 -11.07 -32.13 31.43
CA ASP A 129 -11.96 -31.03 31.83
C ASP A 129 -12.56 -30.31 30.59
N LYS A 130 -12.88 -31.10 29.54
CA LYS A 130 -13.34 -30.57 28.25
C LYS A 130 -14.84 -30.77 28.09
N LYS A 131 -15.46 -29.77 27.45
CA LYS A 131 -16.85 -29.76 27.03
C LYS A 131 -16.91 -29.99 25.52
N GLU A 132 -17.47 -31.12 25.12
CA GLU A 132 -17.60 -31.54 23.73
C GLU A 132 -19.07 -31.54 23.31
N ALA A 133 -19.37 -30.90 22.18
CA ALA A 133 -20.66 -30.94 21.56
C ALA A 133 -20.83 -32.27 20.81
N ILE A 134 -21.91 -32.95 21.11
CA ILE A 134 -22.29 -34.25 20.54
C ILE A 134 -23.62 -34.11 19.79
N ASN A 135 -23.90 -35.03 18.88
CA ASN A 135 -25.17 -35.04 18.13
C ASN A 135 -25.47 -33.67 17.48
N VAL A 136 -24.43 -33.06 16.89
CA VAL A 136 -24.52 -31.73 16.26
C VAL A 136 -25.37 -31.85 15.01
N LYS A 137 -26.46 -31.09 14.96
CA LYS A 137 -27.40 -31.05 13.83
C LYS A 137 -27.62 -29.63 13.38
N LYS A 138 -27.59 -29.41 12.08
CA LYS A 138 -27.95 -28.12 11.48
C LYS A 138 -29.44 -27.82 11.68
N ILE A 139 -29.77 -26.60 12.07
CA ILE A 139 -31.15 -26.12 12.27
C ILE A 139 -31.41 -24.82 11.49
N PRO A 140 -32.68 -24.48 11.17
CA PRO A 140 -33.04 -23.20 10.54
C PRO A 140 -32.70 -22.01 11.45
N ARG A 141 -32.39 -20.86 10.85
CA ARG A 141 -32.16 -19.61 11.59
C ARG A 141 -33.46 -19.13 12.26
N ASP A 142 -33.35 -18.72 13.51
CA ASP A 142 -34.42 -18.14 14.33
C ASP A 142 -33.95 -16.85 15.04
N ASP A 143 -34.73 -16.34 15.99
CA ASP A 143 -34.37 -15.12 16.74
C ASP A 143 -33.17 -15.34 17.69
N GLU A 144 -32.97 -16.56 18.20
CA GLU A 144 -31.82 -16.90 19.05
C GLU A 144 -30.50 -16.86 18.26
N TYR A 145 -30.54 -17.17 16.96
CA TYR A 145 -29.39 -17.02 16.07
C TYR A 145 -28.83 -15.59 16.08
N GLU A 146 -29.69 -14.57 16.04
CA GLU A 146 -29.23 -13.16 16.02
C GLU A 146 -28.50 -12.79 17.32
N GLU A 147 -28.93 -13.31 18.47
CA GLU A 147 -28.24 -13.09 19.74
C GLU A 147 -26.86 -13.75 19.75
N ILE A 148 -26.75 -15.01 19.34
CA ILE A 148 -25.46 -15.73 19.27
C ILE A 148 -24.55 -15.11 18.22
N PHE A 149 -25.10 -14.68 17.08
CA PHE A 149 -24.37 -13.96 16.05
C PHE A 149 -23.78 -12.66 16.61
N ASN A 150 -24.55 -11.91 17.40
CA ASN A 150 -24.06 -10.70 18.07
C ASN A 150 -22.98 -11.00 19.11
N ILE A 151 -23.07 -12.10 19.85
CA ILE A 151 -21.98 -12.55 20.75
C ILE A 151 -20.71 -12.82 19.95
N CYS A 152 -20.81 -13.53 18.83
CA CYS A 152 -19.66 -13.84 17.97
C CYS A 152 -19.03 -12.56 17.39
N VAL A 153 -19.83 -11.63 16.88
CA VAL A 153 -19.36 -10.34 16.32
C VAL A 153 -18.61 -9.49 17.36
N ASN A 154 -19.00 -9.57 18.63
CA ASN A 154 -18.41 -8.78 19.72
C ASN A 154 -17.43 -9.59 20.59
N SER A 155 -17.04 -10.79 20.15
CA SER A 155 -16.09 -11.62 20.89
C SER A 155 -14.72 -10.96 20.98
N ASN A 156 -14.06 -11.09 22.14
CA ASN A 156 -12.67 -10.66 22.31
C ASN A 156 -11.67 -11.58 21.60
N ASP A 157 -12.10 -12.77 21.17
CA ASP A 157 -11.28 -13.68 20.36
C ASP A 157 -11.39 -13.29 18.87
N SER A 158 -10.28 -12.79 18.32
CA SER A 158 -10.23 -12.35 16.93
C SER A 158 -10.45 -13.49 15.92
N GLU A 159 -10.10 -14.75 16.25
CA GLU A 159 -10.34 -15.89 15.36
C GLU A 159 -11.85 -16.14 15.19
N ILE A 160 -12.63 -15.86 16.24
CA ILE A 160 -14.08 -15.98 16.23
C ILE A 160 -14.72 -14.74 15.62
N ALA A 161 -14.36 -13.55 16.07
CA ALA A 161 -15.03 -12.32 15.65
C ALA A 161 -14.81 -11.99 14.17
N THR A 162 -13.59 -12.20 13.64
CA THR A 162 -13.21 -11.81 12.28
C THR A 162 -14.18 -12.31 11.20
N PRO A 163 -14.47 -13.62 11.06
CA PRO A 163 -15.32 -14.10 9.98
C PRO A 163 -16.78 -13.66 10.11
N PHE A 164 -17.28 -13.42 11.33
CA PHE A 164 -18.63 -12.87 11.56
C PHE A 164 -18.71 -11.39 11.19
N ILE A 165 -17.71 -10.60 11.60
CA ILE A 165 -17.58 -9.19 11.20
C ILE A 165 -17.46 -9.11 9.67
N GLN A 166 -16.61 -9.94 9.06
CA GLN A 166 -16.46 -10.00 7.60
C GLN A 166 -17.77 -10.34 6.89
N ASN A 167 -18.56 -11.26 7.42
CA ASN A 167 -19.87 -11.58 6.86
C ASN A 167 -20.88 -10.43 7.02
N LEU A 168 -20.92 -9.78 8.20
CA LEU A 168 -21.83 -8.67 8.49
C LEU A 168 -21.57 -7.46 7.58
N TYR A 169 -20.30 -7.15 7.28
CA TYR A 169 -19.87 -6.04 6.43
C TYR A 169 -19.24 -6.51 5.11
N LYS A 170 -19.74 -7.64 4.57
CA LYS A 170 -19.15 -8.33 3.41
C LYS A 170 -18.90 -7.42 2.21
N GLU A 171 -19.88 -6.59 1.87
CA GLU A 171 -19.77 -5.68 0.73
C GLU A 171 -18.66 -4.64 0.93
N PHE A 172 -18.59 -4.00 2.09
CA PHE A 172 -17.54 -3.06 2.43
C PHE A 172 -16.15 -3.71 2.34
N PHE A 173 -15.96 -4.87 2.98
CA PHE A 173 -14.68 -5.58 2.94
C PHE A 173 -14.34 -6.07 1.54
N GLN A 174 -15.33 -6.45 0.72
CA GLN A 174 -15.11 -6.80 -0.68
C GLN A 174 -14.61 -5.59 -1.49
N ILE A 175 -15.19 -4.41 -1.29
CA ILE A 175 -14.75 -3.17 -1.96
C ILE A 175 -13.31 -2.83 -1.55
N VAL A 176 -12.99 -2.87 -0.25
CA VAL A 176 -11.64 -2.62 0.25
C VAL A 176 -10.66 -3.67 -0.27
N SER A 177 -11.05 -4.94 -0.31
CA SER A 177 -10.22 -6.03 -0.87
C SER A 177 -9.98 -5.83 -2.37
N ASN A 178 -11.01 -5.46 -3.14
CA ASN A 178 -10.89 -5.15 -4.56
C ASN A 178 -9.95 -3.96 -4.79
N PHE A 179 -10.03 -2.94 -3.95
CA PHE A 179 -9.09 -1.81 -3.96
C PHE A 179 -7.66 -2.30 -3.69
N ASN A 180 -7.47 -3.08 -2.64
CA ASN A 180 -6.16 -3.56 -2.20
C ASN A 180 -5.52 -4.55 -3.19
N ASN A 181 -6.32 -5.25 -3.98
CA ASN A 181 -5.87 -6.19 -5.00
C ASN A 181 -5.97 -5.62 -6.41
N SER A 182 -6.33 -4.33 -6.56
CA SER A 182 -6.40 -3.70 -7.87
C SER A 182 -5.00 -3.57 -8.48
N ASP A 183 -4.89 -4.02 -9.72
CA ASP A 183 -3.71 -3.91 -10.57
C ASP A 183 -3.80 -2.71 -11.51
N TYR A 184 -2.74 -2.51 -12.29
CA TYR A 184 -2.64 -1.48 -13.32
C TYR A 184 -2.60 -2.16 -14.70
N PRO A 185 -3.64 -2.03 -15.53
CA PRO A 185 -3.80 -2.81 -16.77
C PRO A 185 -2.61 -2.71 -17.73
N TYR A 186 -1.91 -1.58 -17.72
CA TYR A 186 -0.81 -1.28 -18.66
C TYR A 186 0.58 -1.26 -18.00
N ALA A 187 0.72 -1.65 -16.73
CA ALA A 187 2.02 -1.57 -16.04
C ALA A 187 3.10 -2.43 -16.71
N GLN A 188 2.74 -3.56 -17.30
CA GLN A 188 3.68 -4.41 -18.05
C GLN A 188 4.30 -3.73 -19.28
N HIS A 189 3.67 -2.68 -19.81
CA HIS A 189 4.14 -1.93 -20.97
C HIS A 189 5.00 -0.71 -20.60
N LEU A 190 5.21 -0.45 -19.31
CA LEU A 190 6.03 0.68 -18.85
C LEU A 190 7.52 0.47 -19.02
N GLN A 191 7.96 -0.76 -19.25
CA GLN A 191 9.35 -1.14 -19.36
C GLN A 191 9.58 -2.12 -20.51
N GLU A 192 10.78 -2.11 -21.06
CA GLU A 192 11.21 -3.08 -22.07
C GLU A 192 12.63 -3.53 -21.78
N ASP A 193 12.98 -4.76 -22.18
CA ASP A 193 14.36 -5.23 -22.13
C ASP A 193 15.29 -4.23 -22.86
N TRP A 194 16.28 -3.70 -22.14
CA TRP A 194 17.17 -2.67 -22.70
C TRP A 194 17.95 -3.19 -23.92
N GLY A 195 18.32 -4.47 -23.92
CA GLY A 195 19.10 -5.10 -24.99
C GLY A 195 18.28 -5.16 -26.27
N LYS A 196 17.03 -5.64 -26.16
CA LYS A 196 16.07 -5.65 -27.26
C LYS A 196 15.78 -4.23 -27.76
N LEU A 197 15.42 -3.31 -26.88
CA LEU A 197 15.03 -1.94 -27.25
C LEU A 197 16.16 -1.21 -27.98
N TYR A 198 17.38 -1.26 -27.45
CA TYR A 198 18.51 -0.56 -28.08
C TYR A 198 19.03 -1.26 -29.32
N LYS A 199 18.86 -2.59 -29.43
CA LYS A 199 19.14 -3.31 -30.67
C LYS A 199 18.20 -2.86 -31.79
N GLU A 200 16.90 -2.75 -31.53
CA GLU A 200 15.93 -2.25 -32.52
C GLU A 200 16.28 -0.84 -33.03
N VAL A 201 16.67 0.06 -32.13
CA VAL A 201 17.13 1.41 -32.50
C VAL A 201 18.40 1.37 -33.34
N ARG A 202 19.34 0.47 -33.02
CA ARG A 202 20.59 0.34 -33.78
C ARG A 202 20.39 -0.33 -35.12
N ASP A 203 19.46 -1.26 -35.25
CA ASP A 203 19.27 -2.01 -36.50
C ASP A 203 18.41 -1.22 -37.50
N ASN A 204 17.68 -0.19 -37.05
CA ASN A 204 16.88 0.69 -37.88
C ASN A 204 17.72 1.85 -38.49
N GLU A 205 17.72 1.97 -39.82
CA GLU A 205 18.55 2.94 -40.53
C GLU A 205 18.11 4.40 -40.32
N ASP A 206 16.80 4.65 -40.28
CA ASP A 206 16.25 5.99 -40.03
C ASP A 206 16.63 6.47 -38.61
N ASP A 207 16.58 5.59 -37.62
CA ASP A 207 16.99 5.90 -36.25
C ASP A 207 18.50 6.19 -36.16
N LYS A 208 19.35 5.47 -36.89
CA LYS A 208 20.79 5.79 -36.97
C LYS A 208 21.04 7.16 -37.58
N GLN A 209 20.36 7.49 -38.69
CA GLN A 209 20.50 8.77 -39.35
C GLN A 209 20.04 9.92 -38.45
N LEU A 210 18.92 9.73 -37.75
CA LEU A 210 18.41 10.69 -36.77
C LEU A 210 19.41 10.92 -35.63
N ILE A 211 19.99 9.85 -35.07
CA ILE A 211 21.01 9.94 -34.02
C ILE A 211 22.26 10.69 -34.51
N LYS A 212 22.72 10.42 -35.74
CA LYS A 212 23.83 11.17 -36.38
C LYS A 212 23.49 12.65 -36.56
N LYS A 213 22.24 12.97 -36.90
CA LYS A 213 21.76 14.35 -37.03
C LYS A 213 21.73 15.09 -35.70
N TRP A 214 21.43 14.42 -34.59
CA TRP A 214 21.43 15.04 -33.25
C TRP A 214 22.84 15.34 -32.72
N GLU A 215 23.82 14.51 -33.04
CA GLU A 215 25.20 14.70 -32.57
C GLU A 215 26.20 14.16 -33.61
N ALA A 216 26.87 15.06 -34.32
CA ALA A 216 27.81 14.70 -35.37
C ALA A 216 29.05 13.97 -34.82
N ALA A 217 29.42 14.22 -33.55
CA ALA A 217 30.60 13.64 -32.93
C ALA A 217 30.38 12.22 -32.36
N ILE A 218 29.25 11.55 -32.63
CA ILE A 218 28.97 10.21 -32.06
C ILE A 218 30.01 9.16 -32.48
N GLU A 219 30.65 9.32 -33.64
CA GLU A 219 31.67 8.37 -34.13
C GLU A 219 32.99 8.46 -33.34
N THR A 220 33.23 9.59 -32.67
CA THR A 220 34.46 9.84 -31.89
C THR A 220 34.20 9.97 -30.38
N ASN A 221 32.94 10.01 -29.95
CA ASN A 221 32.55 10.20 -28.56
C ASN A 221 31.52 9.15 -28.12
N GLU A 222 32.03 8.05 -27.55
CA GLU A 222 31.24 6.91 -27.09
C GLU A 222 30.18 7.28 -26.04
N PHE A 223 30.50 8.24 -25.17
CA PHE A 223 29.55 8.70 -24.15
C PHE A 223 28.35 9.40 -24.78
N LYS A 224 28.60 10.21 -25.81
CA LYS A 224 27.56 10.91 -26.56
C LYS A 224 26.74 9.95 -27.40
N TYR A 225 27.37 8.99 -28.08
CA TYR A 225 26.69 7.92 -28.78
C TYR A 225 25.70 7.18 -27.86
N ALA A 226 26.18 6.70 -26.72
CA ALA A 226 25.33 5.99 -25.76
C ALA A 226 24.18 6.85 -25.22
N GLN A 227 24.41 8.16 -25.07
CA GLN A 227 23.37 9.10 -24.66
C GLN A 227 22.28 9.25 -25.72
N MET A 228 22.63 9.36 -27.00
CA MET A 228 21.67 9.55 -28.09
C MET A 228 20.87 8.27 -28.37
N VAL A 229 21.51 7.10 -28.38
CA VAL A 229 20.80 5.81 -28.50
C VAL A 229 19.80 5.62 -27.35
N SER A 230 20.19 5.95 -26.12
CA SER A 230 19.30 5.88 -24.96
C SER A 230 18.12 6.85 -25.09
N ALA A 231 18.34 8.08 -25.59
CA ALA A 231 17.27 9.05 -25.84
C ALA A 231 16.29 8.55 -26.90
N ARG A 232 16.78 8.02 -28.03
CA ARG A 232 15.91 7.46 -29.07
C ARG A 232 15.16 6.22 -28.59
N GLY A 233 15.82 5.34 -27.84
CA GLY A 233 15.17 4.19 -27.22
C GLY A 233 14.04 4.60 -26.27
N ALA A 234 14.21 5.68 -25.51
CA ALA A 234 13.13 6.22 -24.67
C ALA A 234 11.91 6.65 -25.51
N GLU A 235 12.12 7.32 -26.65
CA GLU A 235 11.02 7.66 -27.58
C GLU A 235 10.32 6.41 -28.10
N LYS A 236 11.08 5.38 -28.53
CA LYS A 236 10.51 4.11 -29.01
C LYS A 236 9.72 3.38 -27.92
N LEU A 237 10.19 3.39 -26.68
CA LEU A 237 9.45 2.84 -25.54
C LEU A 237 8.11 3.57 -25.33
N VAL A 238 8.09 4.90 -25.40
CA VAL A 238 6.85 5.69 -25.27
C VAL A 238 5.89 5.43 -26.44
N ILE A 239 6.39 5.24 -27.66
CA ILE A 239 5.58 4.84 -28.81
C ILE A 239 4.89 3.50 -28.54
N LYS A 240 5.65 2.47 -28.15
CA LYS A 240 5.10 1.13 -27.85
C LYS A 240 4.06 1.17 -26.74
N PHE A 241 4.36 1.91 -25.67
CA PHE A 241 3.44 2.12 -24.56
C PHE A 241 2.14 2.81 -25.02
N SER A 242 2.25 3.86 -25.84
CA SER A 242 1.10 4.59 -26.36
C SER A 242 0.25 3.74 -27.31
N CYS A 243 0.88 2.90 -28.15
CA CYS A 243 0.17 1.92 -28.97
C CYS A 243 -0.59 0.90 -28.11
N ALA A 244 -0.02 0.45 -27.00
CA ALA A 244 -0.69 -0.47 -26.08
C ALA A 244 -1.95 0.13 -25.44
N PHE A 245 -2.03 1.46 -25.33
CA PHE A 245 -3.23 2.19 -24.90
C PHE A 245 -4.31 2.31 -25.99
N GLY A 246 -4.06 1.79 -27.19
CA GLY A 246 -4.96 1.88 -28.33
C GLY A 246 -4.87 3.20 -29.11
N TYR A 247 -3.88 4.05 -28.84
CA TYR A 247 -3.68 5.27 -29.61
C TYR A 247 -3.13 4.98 -31.00
N GLN A 248 -3.54 5.78 -31.98
CA GLN A 248 -2.82 5.89 -33.25
C GLN A 248 -1.59 6.76 -33.02
N VAL A 249 -0.39 6.19 -33.19
CA VAL A 249 0.87 6.83 -32.84
C VAL A 249 1.69 7.14 -34.09
N GLU A 250 2.11 8.39 -34.22
CA GLU A 250 3.00 8.87 -35.28
C GLU A 250 4.32 9.34 -34.65
N ASP A 251 5.42 8.78 -35.12
CA ASP A 251 6.79 9.10 -34.72
C ASP A 251 7.27 10.37 -35.43
N ILE A 252 6.86 11.54 -34.93
CA ILE A 252 7.18 12.81 -35.59
C ILE A 252 8.67 13.16 -35.46
N SER A 253 9.41 12.63 -34.49
CA SER A 253 10.87 12.80 -34.40
C SER A 253 11.60 12.44 -35.70
N ILE A 254 11.14 11.39 -36.41
CA ILE A 254 11.76 10.95 -37.67
C ILE A 254 11.59 11.97 -38.81
N HIS A 255 10.62 12.88 -38.70
CA HIS A 255 10.39 13.92 -39.71
C HIS A 255 11.54 14.94 -39.80
N GLN A 256 12.47 14.92 -38.84
CA GLN A 256 13.72 15.64 -38.95
C GLN A 256 14.55 15.18 -40.15
N ILE A 257 14.51 13.90 -40.51
CA ILE A 257 15.26 13.35 -41.65
C ILE A 257 14.38 13.10 -42.87
N THR A 258 13.10 12.76 -42.69
CA THR A 258 12.19 12.50 -43.82
C THR A 258 11.55 13.77 -44.39
N GLU A 259 11.64 14.89 -43.68
CA GLU A 259 11.08 16.19 -44.05
C GLU A 259 9.56 16.21 -44.27
N GLN A 260 8.84 15.17 -43.83
CA GLN A 260 7.40 15.04 -43.98
C GLN A 260 6.60 16.13 -43.23
N SER A 261 7.17 16.71 -42.17
CA SER A 261 6.54 17.78 -41.39
C SER A 261 7.57 18.51 -40.51
N SER A 262 7.21 19.70 -40.03
CA SER A 262 8.01 20.49 -39.06
C SER A 262 7.50 20.41 -37.62
N ASP A 263 6.44 19.62 -37.35
CA ASP A 263 5.84 19.47 -36.02
C ASP A 263 6.80 18.82 -35.00
N TRP A 264 7.88 18.17 -35.46
CA TRP A 264 8.95 17.66 -34.58
C TRP A 264 9.60 18.75 -33.71
N LYS A 265 9.50 20.02 -34.12
CA LYS A 265 9.93 21.16 -33.31
C LYS A 265 9.08 21.30 -32.04
N LEU A 266 7.83 20.84 -32.09
CA LEU A 266 6.84 20.95 -31.01
C LEU A 266 6.81 19.71 -30.11
N GLY A 267 7.20 18.53 -30.59
CA GLY A 267 7.23 17.29 -29.80
C GLY A 267 7.86 16.15 -30.58
N ASP A 268 7.99 14.99 -29.94
CA ASP A 268 8.66 13.81 -30.48
C ASP A 268 7.64 12.78 -31.01
N ILE A 269 6.43 12.77 -30.46
CA ILE A 269 5.36 11.81 -30.81
C ILE A 269 4.03 12.53 -30.95
N ARG A 270 3.19 12.10 -31.89
CA ARG A 270 1.79 12.55 -32.03
C ARG A 270 0.81 11.38 -31.82
N LEU A 271 -0.19 11.59 -30.97
CA LEU A 271 -1.29 10.65 -30.71
C LEU A 271 -2.58 11.13 -31.38
N ASP A 272 -3.28 10.22 -32.06
CA ASP A 272 -4.58 10.42 -32.72
C ASP A 272 -4.64 11.70 -33.56
N GLN A 273 -3.54 12.02 -34.25
CA GLN A 273 -3.36 13.23 -35.05
C GLN A 273 -3.53 14.56 -34.29
N LYS A 274 -3.61 14.54 -32.96
CA LYS A 274 -4.04 15.69 -32.15
C LYS A 274 -3.09 16.04 -31.01
N THR A 275 -2.71 15.06 -30.21
CA THR A 275 -1.96 15.27 -28.96
C THR A 275 -0.48 15.13 -29.23
N LEU A 276 0.34 16.07 -28.78
CA LEU A 276 1.79 16.01 -28.90
C LEU A 276 2.43 15.61 -27.57
N LEU A 277 3.41 14.72 -27.65
CA LEU A 277 4.24 14.31 -26.53
C LEU A 277 5.69 14.74 -26.81
N ASP A 278 6.37 15.22 -25.78
CA ASP A 278 7.80 15.55 -25.75
C ASP A 278 8.45 14.62 -24.73
N VAL A 279 9.28 13.69 -25.20
CA VAL A 279 9.90 12.66 -24.38
C VAL A 279 11.15 13.25 -23.74
N LYS A 280 11.30 13.00 -22.44
CA LYS A 280 12.48 13.40 -21.69
C LYS A 280 13.10 12.17 -21.07
N ASN A 281 14.29 11.84 -21.56
CA ASN A 281 15.07 10.73 -21.07
C ASN A 281 16.04 11.19 -19.96
N SER A 282 16.12 10.38 -18.92
CA SER A 282 17.07 10.46 -17.83
C SER A 282 17.83 9.14 -17.73
N ARG A 283 19.06 9.15 -17.23
CA ARG A 283 19.81 7.94 -16.89
C ARG A 283 20.09 7.87 -15.40
N PHE A 284 20.12 6.65 -14.86
CA PHE A 284 20.66 6.40 -13.52
C PHE A 284 22.09 6.94 -13.37
N THR A 285 22.49 7.24 -12.14
CA THR A 285 23.89 7.58 -11.80
C THR A 285 24.67 6.33 -11.45
N VAL A 286 26.00 6.34 -11.55
CA VAL A 286 26.82 5.11 -11.44
C VAL A 286 26.79 4.47 -10.05
N ASN A 287 26.47 5.24 -8.99
CA ASN A 287 26.27 4.71 -7.64
C ASN A 287 24.78 4.52 -7.28
N SER A 288 23.88 4.41 -8.27
CA SER A 288 22.42 4.34 -8.01
C SER A 288 21.94 3.05 -7.35
N LYS A 289 22.80 2.04 -7.15
CA LYS A 289 22.42 0.77 -6.52
C LYS A 289 21.74 0.97 -5.16
N ASP A 290 22.18 1.98 -4.40
CA ASP A 290 21.63 2.25 -3.06
C ASP A 290 20.67 3.46 -3.02
N SER A 291 20.82 4.44 -3.92
CA SER A 291 20.09 5.72 -3.82
C SER A 291 19.02 5.95 -4.90
N LYS A 292 18.91 5.07 -5.91
CA LYS A 292 18.06 5.26 -7.11
C LYS A 292 18.22 6.65 -7.76
N ALA A 293 19.34 7.33 -7.53
CA ALA A 293 19.55 8.69 -8.00
C ALA A 293 19.81 8.72 -9.52
N TYR A 294 19.20 9.67 -10.21
CA TYR A 294 19.24 9.77 -11.67
C TYR A 294 19.50 11.21 -12.16
N SER A 295 19.79 11.38 -13.45
CA SER A 295 20.04 12.68 -14.08
C SER A 295 18.74 13.45 -14.37
N GLU A 296 18.63 14.70 -13.95
CA GLU A 296 17.39 15.49 -14.11
C GLU A 296 16.77 15.50 -15.52
N PHE A 297 15.43 15.56 -15.57
CA PHE A 297 14.67 15.82 -16.79
C PHE A 297 14.75 17.31 -17.14
N CYS A 298 15.59 17.65 -18.10
CA CYS A 298 15.79 19.03 -18.54
C CYS A 298 14.74 19.42 -19.58
N VAL A 299 13.98 20.47 -19.31
CA VAL A 299 12.99 21.07 -20.21
C VAL A 299 13.44 22.51 -20.47
N PRO A 300 14.10 22.78 -21.62
CA PRO A 300 14.56 24.12 -21.95
C PRO A 300 13.42 25.14 -22.02
N GLU A 301 12.30 24.74 -22.63
CA GLU A 301 11.11 25.56 -22.79
C GLU A 301 9.87 24.65 -22.80
N PHE A 302 8.78 25.10 -22.16
CA PHE A 302 7.48 24.43 -22.28
C PHE A 302 6.85 24.79 -23.63
N LYS A 303 6.62 23.78 -24.47
CA LYS A 303 6.13 23.96 -25.83
C LYS A 303 4.59 24.04 -25.84
N HIS A 304 4.06 24.89 -26.70
CA HIS A 304 2.61 25.08 -26.90
C HIS A 304 2.25 25.04 -28.39
N LYS A 305 1.14 24.38 -28.76
CA LYS A 305 0.60 24.41 -30.13
C LYS A 305 -0.54 25.42 -30.23
N ARG A 306 -0.41 26.42 -31.11
CA ARG A 306 -1.50 27.36 -31.44
C ARG A 306 -2.48 26.68 -32.41
N THR A 307 -3.77 26.70 -32.10
CA THR A 307 -4.81 26.24 -33.03
C THR A 307 -5.50 27.44 -33.69
N ASN A 308 -5.58 27.46 -35.03
CA ASN A 308 -6.12 28.59 -35.79
C ASN A 308 -7.61 28.92 -35.54
N LYS A 309 -8.37 28.05 -34.87
CA LYS A 309 -9.83 28.22 -34.67
C LYS A 309 -10.24 28.73 -33.29
N ASP A 310 -9.40 28.54 -32.28
CA ASP A 310 -9.59 29.07 -30.94
C ASP A 310 -8.21 29.51 -30.47
N LYS A 311 -8.03 30.75 -30.00
CA LYS A 311 -6.78 31.25 -29.40
C LYS A 311 -6.36 30.49 -28.11
N LYS A 312 -6.76 29.22 -27.95
CA LYS A 312 -6.35 28.34 -26.87
C LYS A 312 -5.11 27.56 -27.31
N GLU A 313 -4.04 27.77 -26.57
CA GLU A 313 -2.81 26.99 -26.69
C GLU A 313 -3.07 25.57 -26.19
N LYS A 314 -2.82 24.56 -27.03
CA LYS A 314 -2.77 23.16 -26.60
C LYS A 314 -1.39 22.87 -26.05
N GLU A 315 -1.34 22.49 -24.77
CA GLU A 315 -0.11 22.10 -24.07
C GLU A 315 0.47 20.82 -24.69
N VAL A 316 1.80 20.77 -24.84
CA VAL A 316 2.53 19.54 -25.16
C VAL A 316 2.78 18.78 -23.86
N TYR A 317 2.45 17.49 -23.85
CA TYR A 317 2.67 16.64 -22.69
C TYR A 317 4.13 16.18 -22.64
N ILE A 318 4.71 16.13 -21.44
CA ILE A 318 6.09 15.67 -21.25
C ILE A 318 6.08 14.27 -20.68
N VAL A 319 6.70 13.32 -21.35
CA VAL A 319 6.78 11.93 -20.88
C VAL A 319 8.18 11.68 -20.31
N GLY A 320 8.24 11.30 -19.03
CA GLY A 320 9.49 10.99 -18.36
C GLY A 320 9.88 9.53 -18.57
N VAL A 321 11.11 9.29 -19.03
CA VAL A 321 11.69 7.94 -19.15
C VAL A 321 13.01 7.86 -18.39
N LEU A 322 13.13 6.86 -17.53
CA LEU A 322 14.35 6.58 -16.78
C LEU A 322 15.04 5.35 -17.37
N SER A 323 16.19 5.57 -17.99
CA SER A 323 17.03 4.57 -18.64
C SER A 323 18.20 4.12 -17.75
N PRO A 324 18.74 2.90 -17.96
CA PRO A 324 20.00 2.48 -17.38
C PRO A 324 21.17 3.37 -17.84
N TYR A 325 22.21 3.45 -17.02
CA TYR A 325 23.48 4.03 -17.43
C TYR A 325 24.33 2.98 -18.14
N LEU A 326 24.26 2.95 -19.47
CA LEU A 326 25.06 2.05 -20.30
C LEU A 326 26.12 2.81 -21.10
N GLN A 327 27.28 2.19 -21.24
CA GLN A 327 28.35 2.59 -22.15
C GLN A 327 28.14 1.94 -23.53
N LYS A 328 28.87 2.43 -24.53
CA LYS A 328 28.77 1.97 -25.93
C LYS A 328 28.94 0.46 -26.08
N GLN A 329 29.99 -0.13 -25.50
CA GLN A 329 30.24 -1.59 -25.58
C GLN A 329 29.07 -2.46 -25.13
N PHE A 330 28.30 -2.01 -24.13
CA PHE A 330 27.12 -2.73 -23.65
C PHE A 330 25.91 -2.50 -24.53
N ILE A 331 25.72 -1.25 -24.99
CA ILE A 331 24.66 -0.93 -25.94
C ILE A 331 24.85 -1.79 -27.19
N ASP A 332 26.04 -1.78 -27.79
CA ASP A 332 26.36 -2.48 -29.03
C ASP A 332 26.29 -4.02 -28.91
N GLY A 333 26.32 -4.54 -27.68
CA GLY A 333 26.22 -5.98 -27.39
C GLY A 333 27.58 -6.69 -27.41
N GLU A 334 28.68 -5.93 -27.39
CA GLU A 334 30.04 -6.44 -27.32
C GLU A 334 30.31 -7.10 -25.95
N GLU A 335 29.67 -6.58 -24.89
CA GLU A 335 29.76 -7.12 -23.54
C GLU A 335 28.38 -7.35 -22.90
N LYS A 336 28.29 -8.38 -22.04
CA LYS A 336 27.08 -8.67 -21.26
C LYS A 336 27.18 -8.08 -19.85
N LEU A 337 26.21 -7.26 -19.47
CA LEU A 337 26.01 -6.83 -18.08
C LEU A 337 24.88 -7.61 -17.42
N LYS A 338 25.10 -8.09 -16.19
CA LYS A 338 24.06 -8.68 -15.35
C LYS A 338 23.51 -7.63 -14.37
N GLY A 339 22.21 -7.70 -14.09
CA GLY A 339 21.55 -6.86 -13.08
C GLY A 339 21.37 -5.40 -13.49
N VAL A 340 21.23 -5.13 -14.78
CA VAL A 340 20.90 -3.80 -15.30
C VAL A 340 19.39 -3.60 -15.27
N GLU A 341 18.93 -2.48 -14.74
CA GLU A 341 17.51 -2.13 -14.80
C GLU A 341 17.08 -1.79 -16.23
N ASN A 342 15.88 -2.22 -16.60
CA ASN A 342 15.26 -1.87 -17.86
C ASN A 342 14.86 -0.38 -17.90
N PRO A 343 14.85 0.25 -19.08
CA PRO A 343 14.34 1.59 -19.25
C PRO A 343 12.86 1.57 -18.91
N LYS A 344 12.40 2.58 -18.15
CA LYS A 344 11.03 2.63 -17.67
C LYS A 344 10.40 4.01 -17.86
N ILE A 345 9.16 4.04 -18.32
CA ILE A 345 8.33 5.23 -18.29
C ILE A 345 7.96 5.48 -16.82
N ILE A 346 8.19 6.70 -16.34
CA ILE A 346 7.88 7.08 -14.95
C ILE A 346 6.59 7.90 -14.85
N GLY A 347 6.00 8.28 -15.98
CA GLY A 347 4.73 8.98 -16.08
C GLY A 347 4.77 10.14 -17.07
N VAL A 348 3.68 10.90 -17.05
CA VAL A 348 3.41 12.06 -17.90
C VAL A 348 3.25 13.30 -17.02
N PHE A 349 3.75 14.43 -17.50
CA PHE A 349 3.65 15.74 -16.88
C PHE A 349 3.07 16.75 -17.88
N TYR A 350 2.35 17.75 -17.38
CA TYR A 350 1.86 18.88 -18.16
C TYR A 350 1.94 20.16 -17.33
N GLN A 351 2.20 21.29 -17.97
CA GLN A 351 2.56 22.54 -17.29
C GLN A 351 1.47 23.03 -16.33
N ARG A 352 0.18 22.85 -16.69
CA ARG A 352 -0.93 23.25 -15.81
C ARG A 352 -0.89 22.59 -14.45
N LEU A 353 -0.41 21.34 -14.35
CA LEU A 353 -0.25 20.66 -13.06
C LEU A 353 0.70 21.43 -12.15
N LEU A 354 1.80 21.98 -12.68
CA LEU A 354 2.74 22.76 -11.88
C LEU A 354 2.09 24.04 -11.35
N GLU A 355 1.27 24.72 -12.14
CA GLU A 355 0.54 25.90 -11.70
C GLU A 355 -0.52 25.55 -10.64
N GLU A 356 -1.22 24.43 -10.79
CA GLU A 356 -2.12 23.88 -9.77
C GLU A 356 -1.38 23.65 -8.44
N LEU A 357 -0.22 22.99 -8.49
CA LEU A 357 0.61 22.72 -7.29
C LEU A 357 1.16 23.99 -6.65
N LYS A 358 1.60 24.96 -7.46
CA LYS A 358 2.02 26.28 -6.97
C LYS A 358 0.87 27.00 -6.28
N ASN A 359 -0.36 26.91 -6.78
CA ASN A 359 -1.53 27.51 -6.15
C ASN A 359 -1.89 26.84 -4.81
N ILE A 360 -1.76 25.51 -4.72
CA ILE A 360 -1.96 24.77 -3.45
C ILE A 360 -1.01 25.25 -2.36
N ILE A 361 0.23 25.54 -2.75
CA ILE A 361 1.31 25.97 -1.85
C ILE A 361 1.25 27.47 -1.56
N GLY A 362 0.97 28.29 -2.58
CA GLY A 362 1.06 29.75 -2.54
C GLY A 362 0.14 30.40 -1.51
N LYS A 363 -0.94 29.72 -1.09
CA LYS A 363 -1.86 30.20 -0.06
C LYS A 363 -1.20 30.49 1.29
N THR A 364 -0.06 29.88 1.61
CA THR A 364 0.58 30.04 2.94
C THR A 364 1.71 31.07 2.95
N ASN A 365 2.24 31.49 1.79
CA ASN A 365 3.49 32.26 1.64
C ASN A 365 4.73 31.65 2.36
N ARG A 366 4.62 30.43 2.90
CA ARG A 366 5.66 29.77 3.70
C ARG A 366 6.52 28.80 2.89
N LEU A 367 6.00 28.28 1.80
CA LEU A 367 6.71 27.37 0.89
C LEU A 367 6.65 27.94 -0.53
N LYS A 368 7.75 27.83 -1.27
CA LYS A 368 7.80 28.16 -2.71
C LYS A 368 8.39 26.99 -3.48
N ILE A 369 7.77 26.63 -4.61
CA ILE A 369 8.38 25.75 -5.61
C ILE A 369 9.19 26.60 -6.59
N ASP A 370 10.44 26.20 -6.83
CA ASP A 370 11.30 26.81 -7.85
C ASP A 370 12.04 25.74 -8.65
N LEU A 371 11.60 25.46 -9.87
CA LEU A 371 12.20 24.44 -10.73
C LEU A 371 13.41 24.92 -11.54
N SER A 372 13.84 26.18 -11.35
CA SER A 372 14.98 26.76 -12.08
C SER A 372 16.33 26.43 -11.41
N ARG A 373 17.36 26.26 -12.25
CA ARG A 373 18.76 26.22 -11.79
C ARG A 373 19.30 27.65 -11.66
N LEU A 374 20.22 27.86 -10.72
CA LEU A 374 20.91 29.15 -10.57
C LEU A 374 21.65 29.48 -11.87
N GLY A 375 21.27 30.59 -12.53
CA GLY A 375 21.89 31.06 -13.76
C GLY A 375 21.49 30.30 -15.04
N ASN A 376 20.41 29.51 -15.00
CA ASN A 376 19.89 28.81 -16.17
C ASN A 376 18.35 28.92 -16.22
N SER A 377 17.82 29.36 -17.37
CA SER A 377 16.38 29.51 -17.60
C SER A 377 15.64 28.18 -17.80
N ASN A 378 16.36 27.09 -18.04
CA ASN A 378 15.77 25.76 -18.23
C ASN A 378 15.06 25.29 -16.95
N SER A 379 13.93 24.62 -17.14
CA SER A 379 13.22 23.91 -16.07
C SER A 379 13.77 22.50 -15.90
N TYR A 380 13.93 22.06 -14.65
CA TYR A 380 14.40 20.72 -14.34
C TYR A 380 13.35 19.97 -13.53
N LEU A 381 12.66 19.05 -14.19
CA LEU A 381 11.50 18.37 -13.61
C LEU A 381 11.96 17.21 -12.71
N PRO A 382 11.58 17.19 -11.42
CA PRO A 382 11.78 16.02 -10.57
C PRO A 382 10.75 14.91 -10.86
N HIS A 383 11.07 13.67 -10.51
CA HIS A 383 10.24 12.48 -10.82
C HIS A 383 8.86 12.53 -10.17
N TRP A 384 8.73 13.13 -8.99
CA TRP A 384 7.44 13.24 -8.30
C TRP A 384 6.40 14.09 -9.07
N LEU A 385 6.81 14.82 -10.11
CA LEU A 385 5.89 15.53 -11.01
C LEU A 385 5.24 14.63 -12.07
N PHE A 386 5.78 13.44 -12.31
CA PHE A 386 5.28 12.53 -13.33
C PHE A 386 4.28 11.56 -12.71
N ASP A 387 3.16 11.37 -13.40
CA ASP A 387 2.11 10.41 -13.03
C ASP A 387 1.35 9.94 -14.28
N TYR A 388 0.43 8.99 -14.12
CA TYR A 388 -0.31 8.39 -15.21
C TYR A 388 -1.72 8.98 -15.33
N GLY A 389 -2.32 8.84 -16.52
CA GLY A 389 -3.67 9.32 -16.81
C GLY A 389 -4.76 8.35 -16.35
N ASP A 390 -6.01 8.79 -16.44
CA ASP A 390 -7.19 8.03 -15.98
C ASP A 390 -7.29 6.62 -16.58
N ILE A 391 -6.91 6.41 -17.85
CA ILE A 391 -6.93 5.09 -18.51
C ILE A 391 -6.01 4.10 -17.77
N PHE A 392 -4.86 4.56 -17.27
CA PHE A 392 -3.95 3.71 -16.51
C PHE A 392 -4.53 3.30 -15.15
N TYR A 393 -5.40 4.14 -14.58
CA TYR A 393 -6.02 3.97 -13.27
C TYR A 393 -7.50 3.57 -13.33
N GLU A 394 -7.96 3.04 -14.47
CA GLU A 394 -9.39 2.77 -14.72
C GLU A 394 -10.00 1.87 -13.63
N LYS A 395 -9.29 0.81 -13.23
CA LYS A 395 -9.73 -0.10 -12.16
C LYS A 395 -9.90 0.62 -10.83
N GLN A 396 -8.94 1.47 -10.44
CA GLN A 396 -9.03 2.24 -9.20
C GLN A 396 -10.21 3.24 -9.25
N ILE A 397 -10.42 3.88 -10.40
CA ILE A 397 -11.54 4.81 -10.62
C ILE A 397 -12.88 4.08 -10.50
N GLU A 398 -13.03 2.89 -11.11
CA GLU A 398 -14.22 2.06 -11.01
C GLU A 398 -14.53 1.68 -9.56
N ILE A 399 -13.52 1.22 -8.82
CA ILE A 399 -13.68 0.84 -7.40
C ILE A 399 -14.06 2.06 -6.55
N VAL A 400 -13.43 3.22 -6.78
CA VAL A 400 -13.78 4.47 -6.09
C VAL A 400 -15.23 4.87 -6.38
N ASN A 401 -15.69 4.76 -7.63
CA ASN A 401 -17.08 5.07 -7.97
C ASN A 401 -18.04 4.08 -7.30
N HIS A 402 -17.71 2.79 -7.30
CA HIS A 402 -18.51 1.78 -6.61
C HIS A 402 -18.58 2.05 -5.09
N PHE A 403 -17.47 2.46 -4.48
CA PHE A 403 -17.44 2.84 -3.06
C PHE A 403 -18.31 4.07 -2.75
N LYS A 404 -18.32 5.08 -3.63
CA LYS A 404 -19.20 6.25 -3.50
C LYS A 404 -20.67 5.88 -3.63
N ASP A 405 -21.00 5.02 -4.59
CA ASP A 405 -22.34 4.47 -4.76
C ASP A 405 -22.78 3.68 -3.52
N PHE A 406 -21.91 2.82 -2.98
CA PHE A 406 -22.13 2.06 -1.76
C PHE A 406 -22.46 2.99 -0.58
N LYS A 407 -21.68 4.07 -0.40
CA LYS A 407 -21.89 5.03 0.69
C LYS A 407 -23.16 5.88 0.54
N THR A 408 -23.57 6.19 -0.70
CA THR A 408 -24.77 7.02 -0.95
C THR A 408 -26.08 6.22 -0.88
N LYS A 409 -26.06 4.93 -1.22
CA LYS A 409 -27.25 4.08 -1.26
C LYS A 409 -27.62 3.44 0.08
N LEU A 410 -26.70 3.39 1.04
CA LEU A 410 -26.88 2.66 2.31
C LEU A 410 -26.81 3.60 3.52
N SER A 411 -27.54 3.24 4.59
CA SER A 411 -27.45 3.93 5.88
C SER A 411 -26.07 3.71 6.53
N ASP A 412 -25.66 4.64 7.39
CA ASP A 412 -24.34 4.69 8.05
C ASP A 412 -23.92 3.37 8.76
N GLY A 413 -24.85 2.46 9.03
CA GLY A 413 -24.60 1.17 9.69
C GLY A 413 -23.92 0.09 8.83
N LYS A 414 -23.60 0.35 7.56
CA LYS A 414 -22.93 -0.61 6.66
C LYS A 414 -21.42 -0.46 6.58
N ILE A 415 -20.86 0.55 7.26
CA ILE A 415 -19.42 0.69 7.46
C ILE A 415 -19.09 0.19 8.88
N PRO A 416 -18.12 -0.72 9.05
CA PRO A 416 -17.74 -1.24 10.37
C PRO A 416 -17.13 -0.15 11.26
N SER A 417 -17.25 -0.32 12.58
CA SER A 417 -16.56 0.56 13.55
C SER A 417 -15.05 0.38 13.50
N TRP A 418 -14.30 1.31 14.10
CA TRP A 418 -12.84 1.24 14.14
C TRP A 418 -12.34 -0.03 14.84
N GLU A 419 -12.98 -0.46 15.93
CA GLU A 419 -12.61 -1.69 16.65
C GLU A 419 -12.78 -2.91 15.75
N LYS A 420 -13.89 -2.99 15.02
CA LYS A 420 -14.18 -4.11 14.11
C LYS A 420 -13.19 -4.16 12.95
N ILE A 421 -12.78 -3.00 12.42
CA ILE A 421 -11.72 -2.93 11.41
C ILE A 421 -10.39 -3.41 11.98
N SER A 422 -10.08 -3.01 13.21
CA SER A 422 -8.85 -3.40 13.90
C SER A 422 -8.77 -4.91 14.13
N ILE A 423 -9.89 -5.55 14.50
CA ILE A 423 -9.99 -7.01 14.65
C ILE A 423 -9.73 -7.72 13.31
N VAL A 424 -10.35 -7.26 12.22
CA VAL A 424 -10.20 -7.88 10.90
C VAL A 424 -8.82 -7.61 10.28
N GLY A 425 -8.12 -6.56 10.72
CA GLY A 425 -6.76 -6.25 10.30
C GLY A 425 -6.64 -5.64 8.90
N ILE A 426 -7.73 -5.10 8.34
CA ILE A 426 -7.71 -4.42 7.04
C ILE A 426 -7.48 -2.90 7.20
N LYS A 427 -6.93 -2.26 6.17
CA LYS A 427 -6.63 -0.82 6.17
C LYS A 427 -7.47 -0.04 5.15
N PRO A 428 -8.61 0.56 5.56
CA PRO A 428 -9.52 1.22 4.62
C PRO A 428 -9.17 2.69 4.34
N LEU A 429 -8.33 3.33 5.16
CA LEU A 429 -8.00 4.77 5.02
C LEU A 429 -7.55 5.17 3.60
N PRO A 430 -6.70 4.40 2.89
CA PRO A 430 -6.32 4.73 1.52
C PRO A 430 -7.50 4.90 0.56
N LEU A 431 -8.52 4.04 0.67
CA LEU A 431 -9.71 4.09 -0.18
C LEU A 431 -10.53 5.37 0.09
N PHE A 432 -10.75 5.72 1.36
CA PHE A 432 -11.46 6.96 1.72
C PHE A 432 -10.75 8.21 1.18
N ILE A 433 -9.42 8.26 1.31
CA ILE A 433 -8.62 9.37 0.83
C ILE A 433 -8.70 9.48 -0.70
N LEU A 434 -8.51 8.37 -1.42
CA LEU A 434 -8.56 8.38 -2.88
C LEU A 434 -9.97 8.72 -3.39
N ALA A 435 -11.01 8.23 -2.71
CA ALA A 435 -12.40 8.55 -3.01
C ALA A 435 -12.78 9.99 -2.64
N ARG A 436 -12.00 10.65 -1.79
CA ARG A 436 -12.31 11.96 -1.18
C ARG A 436 -13.59 11.93 -0.37
N GLU A 437 -13.75 10.85 0.39
CA GLU A 437 -14.86 10.66 1.30
C GLU A 437 -14.41 10.95 2.72
N ASN A 438 -15.22 11.73 3.45
CA ASN A 438 -15.01 11.92 4.89
C ASN A 438 -15.06 10.57 5.60
N LEU A 439 -14.21 10.42 6.62
CA LEU A 439 -14.21 9.27 7.50
C LEU A 439 -15.52 9.23 8.31
N PRO A 440 -15.97 8.05 8.76
CA PRO A 440 -16.99 7.96 9.80
C PRO A 440 -16.52 8.73 11.05
N LYS A 441 -17.41 9.51 11.66
CA LYS A 441 -17.10 10.34 12.84
C LYS A 441 -16.49 9.53 14.00
N GLU A 442 -16.93 8.29 14.16
CA GLU A 442 -16.39 7.38 15.17
C GLU A 442 -14.90 7.10 14.92
N TRP A 443 -14.48 6.80 13.68
CA TRP A 443 -13.07 6.58 13.34
C TRP A 443 -12.20 7.80 13.61
N GLU A 444 -12.73 9.01 13.42
CA GLU A 444 -11.98 10.25 13.68
C GLU A 444 -11.49 10.31 15.13
N SER A 445 -12.26 9.77 16.08
CA SER A 445 -11.91 9.76 17.51
C SER A 445 -10.78 8.78 17.87
N HIS A 446 -10.49 7.80 17.00
CA HIS A 446 -9.40 6.84 17.18
C HIS A 446 -8.09 7.26 16.49
N LEU A 447 -8.08 8.41 15.80
CA LEU A 447 -6.91 8.90 15.10
C LEU A 447 -6.29 10.09 15.84
N PRO A 448 -4.94 10.12 15.98
CA PRO A 448 -4.24 11.32 16.43
C PRO A 448 -4.61 12.53 15.57
N LYS A 449 -4.74 13.70 16.22
CA LYS A 449 -5.19 14.94 15.55
C LYS A 449 -4.43 15.25 14.27
N TRP A 450 -3.10 15.08 14.27
CA TRP A 450 -2.28 15.34 13.08
C TRP A 450 -2.60 14.38 11.91
N LYS A 451 -2.97 13.12 12.19
CA LYS A 451 -3.35 12.16 11.14
C LYS A 451 -4.66 12.61 10.49
N LEU A 452 -5.63 13.01 11.31
CA LEU A 452 -6.91 13.52 10.83
C LEU A 452 -6.74 14.80 10.00
N GLU A 453 -5.91 15.74 10.45
CA GLU A 453 -5.58 16.95 9.69
C GLU A 453 -4.94 16.63 8.34
N PHE A 454 -3.97 15.70 8.31
CA PHE A 454 -3.36 15.26 7.07
C PHE A 454 -4.36 14.58 6.12
N ILE A 455 -5.16 13.64 6.62
CA ILE A 455 -6.19 12.93 5.85
C ILE A 455 -7.19 13.93 5.25
N ASN A 456 -7.70 14.84 6.06
CA ASN A 456 -8.64 15.86 5.62
C ASN A 456 -8.00 16.82 4.59
N SER A 457 -6.71 17.12 4.73
CA SER A 457 -5.99 17.92 3.73
C SER A 457 -5.89 17.23 2.36
N LEU A 458 -5.80 15.89 2.34
CA LEU A 458 -5.77 15.10 1.11
C LEU A 458 -7.17 14.95 0.50
N ILE A 459 -8.19 14.68 1.31
CA ILE A 459 -9.59 14.60 0.86
C ILE A 459 -10.00 15.92 0.19
N ASN A 460 -9.61 17.05 0.79
CA ASN A 460 -9.98 18.39 0.32
C ASN A 460 -8.97 19.01 -0.65
N ILE A 461 -8.01 18.24 -1.18
CA ILE A 461 -7.03 18.80 -2.10
C ILE A 461 -7.72 19.26 -3.40
N PRO A 462 -7.58 20.54 -3.80
CA PRO A 462 -8.18 21.00 -5.03
C PRO A 462 -7.46 20.34 -6.20
N THR A 463 -8.22 19.67 -7.08
CA THR A 463 -7.71 19.13 -8.34
C THR A 463 -8.55 19.62 -9.50
N SER A 464 -7.97 19.58 -10.70
CA SER A 464 -8.70 19.84 -11.94
C SER A 464 -9.98 18.98 -12.02
N PRO A 465 -11.12 19.53 -12.49
CA PRO A 465 -12.35 18.76 -12.70
C PRO A 465 -12.19 17.56 -13.64
N LYS A 466 -11.17 17.61 -14.52
CA LYS A 466 -10.84 16.52 -15.43
C LYS A 466 -10.10 15.36 -14.77
N LYS A 467 -9.59 15.55 -13.56
CA LYS A 467 -8.77 14.56 -12.86
C LYS A 467 -9.61 13.81 -11.85
N LYS A 468 -9.82 12.51 -12.06
CA LYS A 468 -10.69 11.70 -11.23
C LYS A 468 -10.05 11.27 -9.91
N ILE A 469 -8.72 11.20 -9.85
CA ILE A 469 -7.97 10.78 -8.67
C ILE A 469 -6.85 11.76 -8.29
N ILE A 470 -6.39 11.69 -7.04
CA ILE A 470 -5.21 12.42 -6.55
C ILE A 470 -3.97 11.89 -7.29
N SER A 471 -3.04 12.76 -7.70
CA SER A 471 -1.75 12.29 -8.26
C SER A 471 -0.64 12.18 -7.25
N LEU A 472 0.41 11.44 -7.64
CA LEU A 472 1.67 11.34 -6.93
C LEU A 472 2.23 12.72 -6.55
N SER A 473 2.13 13.70 -7.46
CA SER A 473 2.61 15.07 -7.22
C SER A 473 1.79 15.81 -6.16
N HIS A 474 0.47 15.61 -6.14
CA HIS A 474 -0.40 16.17 -5.11
C HIS A 474 -0.03 15.57 -3.75
N LEU A 475 0.14 14.25 -3.69
CA LEU A 475 0.51 13.54 -2.48
C LEU A 475 1.88 13.99 -1.94
N TYR A 476 2.90 14.08 -2.80
CA TYR A 476 4.24 14.54 -2.42
C TYR A 476 4.20 15.94 -1.80
N ILE A 477 3.51 16.87 -2.45
CA ILE A 477 3.42 18.26 -1.96
C ILE A 477 2.60 18.35 -0.67
N SER A 478 1.53 17.59 -0.51
CA SER A 478 0.76 17.54 0.74
C SER A 478 1.59 17.03 1.91
N ILE A 479 2.39 15.97 1.70
CA ILE A 479 3.31 15.45 2.71
C ILE A 479 4.33 16.53 3.11
N LEU A 480 4.95 17.20 2.14
CA LEU A 480 5.92 18.26 2.41
C LEU A 480 5.26 19.42 3.18
N LYS A 481 4.10 19.89 2.72
CA LYS A 481 3.36 20.99 3.37
C LYS A 481 3.00 20.65 4.81
N HIS A 482 2.44 19.47 5.04
CA HIS A 482 2.03 19.02 6.37
C HIS A 482 3.24 18.78 7.29
N PHE A 483 4.34 18.21 6.78
CA PHE A 483 5.59 18.08 7.54
C PHE A 483 6.12 19.44 8.03
N LEU A 484 6.11 20.45 7.16
CA LEU A 484 6.56 21.80 7.55
C LEU A 484 5.64 22.44 8.60
N GLN A 485 4.33 22.17 8.55
CA GLN A 485 3.39 22.58 9.59
C GLN A 485 3.70 21.88 10.93
N MET A 486 3.91 20.56 10.92
CA MET A 486 4.23 19.79 12.13
C MET A 486 5.56 20.19 12.76
N LEU A 487 6.55 20.61 11.97
CA LEU A 487 7.80 21.19 12.46
C LEU A 487 7.58 22.50 13.22
N GLU A 488 6.58 23.29 12.84
CA GLU A 488 6.27 24.57 13.51
C GLU A 488 5.50 24.33 14.81
N GLU A 489 4.56 23.39 14.80
CA GLU A 489 3.77 23.02 15.98
C GLU A 489 4.57 22.22 17.02
N ASN A 490 5.69 21.61 16.60
CA ASN A 490 6.50 20.69 17.41
C ASN A 490 5.65 19.59 18.08
N ASN A 491 4.75 19.00 17.30
CA ASN A 491 3.81 17.99 17.79
C ASN A 491 4.55 16.72 18.27
N PRO A 492 4.44 16.30 19.54
CA PRO A 492 5.18 15.16 20.08
C PRO A 492 4.67 13.80 19.58
N GLU A 493 3.41 13.71 19.15
CA GLU A 493 2.79 12.49 18.61
C GLU A 493 3.06 12.30 17.11
N TYR A 494 3.67 13.31 16.47
CA TYR A 494 3.95 13.29 15.04
C TYR A 494 5.28 12.58 14.72
N THR A 495 5.22 11.74 13.69
CA THR A 495 6.39 11.19 13.02
C THR A 495 6.12 11.14 11.51
N PRO A 496 7.08 11.57 10.66
CA PRO A 496 6.96 11.40 9.21
C PRO A 496 6.74 9.95 8.77
N GLN A 497 7.21 8.98 9.54
CA GLN A 497 6.99 7.56 9.26
C GLN A 497 5.50 7.16 9.35
N GLY A 498 4.74 7.84 10.21
CA GLY A 498 3.31 7.59 10.39
C GLY A 498 2.45 7.90 9.16
N TYR A 499 2.97 8.67 8.19
CA TYR A 499 2.30 8.82 6.90
C TYR A 499 2.14 7.49 6.17
N LEU A 500 3.10 6.56 6.33
CA LEU A 500 3.03 5.28 5.62
C LEU A 500 1.85 4.43 6.10
N ASP A 501 1.44 4.57 7.36
CA ASP A 501 0.29 3.85 7.91
C ASP A 501 -1.05 4.36 7.37
N ILE A 502 -1.07 5.62 6.91
CA ILE A 502 -2.24 6.27 6.31
C ILE A 502 -2.32 5.93 4.81
N LEU A 503 -1.18 5.92 4.13
CA LEU A 503 -1.10 5.88 2.68
C LEU A 503 -1.00 4.47 2.10
N TYR A 504 -0.56 3.47 2.87
CA TYR A 504 -0.32 2.11 2.35
C TYR A 504 -1.18 1.06 3.05
N GLU A 505 -1.68 0.13 2.25
CA GLU A 505 -2.56 -0.95 2.70
C GLU A 505 -1.79 -2.10 3.35
N ASN A 506 -0.55 -2.32 2.94
CA ASN A 506 0.27 -3.45 3.37
C ASN A 506 1.72 -3.05 3.65
N SER A 507 2.47 -3.99 4.22
CA SER A 507 3.88 -3.82 4.59
C SER A 507 4.82 -3.71 3.37
N GLN A 508 4.42 -4.20 2.20
CA GLN A 508 5.23 -4.12 0.98
C GLN A 508 5.40 -2.69 0.49
N ARG A 509 4.46 -1.79 0.85
CA ARG A 509 4.59 -0.33 0.65
C ARG A 509 4.94 0.08 -0.79
N ASN A 510 4.33 -0.59 -1.78
CA ASN A 510 4.67 -0.35 -3.18
C ASN A 510 3.97 0.87 -3.79
N HIS A 511 2.68 1.07 -3.49
CA HIS A 511 1.84 2.06 -4.17
C HIS A 511 0.98 2.85 -3.16
N PRO A 512 1.35 4.10 -2.82
CA PRO A 512 0.59 4.88 -1.85
C PRO A 512 -0.77 5.25 -2.43
N LEU A 513 -1.86 5.01 -1.68
CA LEU A 513 -3.24 5.23 -2.14
C LEU A 513 -3.56 4.52 -3.46
N LYS A 514 -2.85 3.43 -3.77
CA LYS A 514 -2.87 2.77 -5.10
C LYS A 514 -2.47 3.68 -6.27
N ILE A 515 -1.77 4.77 -6.01
CA ILE A 515 -1.08 5.56 -7.03
C ILE A 515 0.21 4.83 -7.40
N TYR A 516 0.45 4.62 -8.69
CA TYR A 516 1.61 3.86 -9.15
C TYR A 516 2.89 4.67 -8.96
N ASP A 517 3.77 4.19 -8.09
CA ASP A 517 5.02 4.84 -7.70
C ASP A 517 6.23 3.93 -8.00
N PRO A 518 6.68 3.87 -9.27
CA PRO A 518 7.69 2.92 -9.72
C PRO A 518 9.07 3.15 -9.08
N LEU A 519 9.28 4.30 -8.45
CA LEU A 519 10.55 4.67 -7.82
C LEU A 519 10.49 4.64 -6.30
N GLN A 520 9.35 4.27 -5.69
CA GLN A 520 9.12 4.37 -4.24
C GLN A 520 9.40 5.79 -3.72
N THR A 521 9.00 6.77 -4.51
CA THR A 521 9.13 8.21 -4.29
C THR A 521 8.62 8.61 -2.91
N ILE A 522 7.40 8.21 -2.58
CA ILE A 522 6.74 8.63 -1.34
C ILE A 522 7.37 7.97 -0.13
N GLN A 523 7.64 6.66 -0.20
CA GLN A 523 8.31 5.95 0.89
C GLN A 523 9.71 6.53 1.16
N SER A 524 10.50 6.73 0.11
CA SER A 524 11.85 7.32 0.22
C SER A 524 11.80 8.75 0.78
N PHE A 525 10.77 9.51 0.40
CA PHE A 525 10.56 10.85 0.92
C PHE A 525 10.21 10.85 2.40
N CYS A 526 9.26 10.01 2.85
CA CYS A 526 8.94 9.85 4.27
C CYS A 526 10.17 9.44 5.10
N ASN A 527 11.00 8.51 4.61
CA ASN A 527 12.25 8.12 5.27
C ASN A 527 13.24 9.30 5.38
N THR A 528 13.32 10.12 4.33
CA THR A 528 14.15 11.34 4.33
C THR A 528 13.65 12.34 5.37
N LEU A 529 12.34 12.57 5.42
CA LEU A 529 11.72 13.46 6.41
C LEU A 529 11.86 12.92 7.83
N GLN A 530 11.79 11.61 8.04
CA GLN A 530 12.01 10.97 9.33
C GLN A 530 13.42 11.25 9.86
N THR A 531 14.44 11.05 9.03
CA THR A 531 15.82 11.37 9.41
C THR A 531 15.98 12.86 9.76
N LEU A 532 15.30 13.74 9.00
CA LEU A 532 15.31 15.17 9.27
C LEU A 532 14.62 15.50 10.61
N TRP A 533 13.47 14.88 10.89
CA TRP A 533 12.72 15.02 12.13
C TRP A 533 13.53 14.60 13.36
N GLU A 534 14.23 13.47 13.30
CA GLU A 534 15.09 12.98 14.38
C GLU A 534 16.25 13.92 14.71
N ASN A 535 16.71 14.70 13.72
CA ASN A 535 17.81 15.65 13.89
C ASN A 535 17.35 17.08 14.24
N ARG A 536 16.04 17.32 14.39
CA ARG A 536 15.45 18.68 14.47
C ARG A 536 15.94 19.54 15.62
N GLU A 537 16.16 18.96 16.80
CA GLU A 537 16.65 19.68 17.98
C GLU A 537 18.11 20.12 17.78
N LYS A 538 18.98 19.17 17.41
CA LYS A 538 20.41 19.40 17.13
C LYS A 538 20.62 20.50 16.07
N THR A 539 19.72 20.57 15.10
CA THR A 539 19.81 21.49 13.96
C THR A 539 18.98 22.75 14.12
N ARG A 540 18.17 22.85 15.19
CA ARG A 540 17.21 23.93 15.41
C ARG A 540 16.29 24.13 14.19
N LEU A 541 15.79 23.04 13.60
CA LEU A 541 14.94 23.09 12.40
C LEU A 541 13.63 23.85 12.63
N THR A 542 13.13 23.82 13.86
CA THR A 542 11.93 24.53 14.30
C THR A 542 12.07 26.05 14.25
N GLU A 543 13.23 26.61 13.86
CA GLU A 543 13.46 28.04 13.69
C GLU A 543 13.31 28.53 12.24
N PHE A 544 13.25 27.61 11.28
CA PHE A 544 12.98 27.97 9.88
C PHE A 544 11.50 28.33 9.73
N ARG A 545 11.22 29.42 9.01
CA ARG A 545 9.86 29.96 8.83
C ARG A 545 9.43 30.04 7.37
N ILE A 546 10.41 30.17 6.47
CA ILE A 546 10.16 30.23 5.03
C ILE A 546 11.04 29.19 4.36
N PHE A 547 10.40 28.40 3.51
CA PHE A 547 10.99 27.27 2.82
C PHE A 547 10.92 27.48 1.32
N LYS A 548 11.93 26.96 0.65
CA LYS A 548 12.01 26.93 -0.81
C LYS A 548 12.36 25.51 -1.21
N PHE A 549 11.40 24.85 -1.85
CA PHE A 549 11.65 23.56 -2.46
C PHE A 549 12.05 23.79 -3.91
N ARG A 550 13.32 23.56 -4.18
CA ARG A 550 13.88 23.78 -5.50
C ARG A 550 13.69 22.54 -6.36
N ASN A 551 14.17 22.61 -7.60
CA ASN A 551 14.51 21.43 -8.37
C ASN A 551 15.33 20.44 -7.51
N GLU A 552 15.57 19.23 -8.00
CA GLU A 552 16.57 18.34 -7.39
C GLU A 552 16.15 17.74 -6.03
N GLY A 553 14.93 17.97 -5.55
CA GLY A 553 14.56 17.55 -4.19
C GLY A 553 15.27 18.38 -3.11
N ILE A 554 15.83 19.54 -3.49
CA ILE A 554 16.54 20.41 -2.57
C ILE A 554 15.53 21.22 -1.78
N LEU A 555 15.48 20.98 -0.47
CA LEU A 555 14.74 21.83 0.46
C LEU A 555 15.70 22.82 1.08
N GLN A 556 15.40 24.12 0.95
CA GLN A 556 16.10 25.18 1.65
C GLN A 556 15.17 25.87 2.63
N GLY A 557 15.70 26.36 3.74
CA GLY A 557 14.98 27.18 4.69
C GLY A 557 15.73 28.46 5.01
N LYS A 558 14.97 29.49 5.38
CA LYS A 558 15.49 30.69 6.06
C LYS A 558 14.74 30.94 7.37
N LYS A 559 15.48 31.45 8.36
CA LYS A 559 14.94 31.87 9.66
C LYS A 559 14.28 33.24 9.49
N ALA A 560 13.34 33.61 10.38
CA ALA A 560 12.67 34.92 10.30
C ALA A 560 13.65 36.10 10.34
N SER A 561 14.72 35.98 11.14
CA SER A 561 15.72 37.03 11.36
C SER A 561 16.91 37.00 10.40
N ASN A 562 16.94 36.10 9.41
CA ASN A 562 18.12 35.88 8.57
C ASN A 562 17.75 35.83 7.09
N GLU A 563 18.47 36.59 6.27
CA GLU A 563 18.28 36.62 4.81
C GLU A 563 18.93 35.43 4.09
N SER A 564 19.90 34.75 4.73
CA SER A 564 20.62 33.64 4.12
C SER A 564 19.83 32.35 4.09
N TRP A 565 19.78 31.73 2.90
CA TRP A 565 19.21 30.40 2.70
C TRP A 565 20.18 29.34 3.19
N LYS A 566 19.67 28.39 3.99
CA LYS A 566 20.38 27.16 4.35
C LYS A 566 19.77 25.96 3.68
N THR A 567 20.61 25.03 3.26
CA THR A 567 20.19 23.77 2.66
C THR A 567 19.83 22.77 3.74
N ILE A 568 18.61 22.24 3.67
CA ILE A 568 18.02 21.30 4.64
C ILE A 568 18.07 19.88 4.08
N ILE A 569 17.64 19.69 2.84
CA ILE A 569 17.72 18.43 2.09
C ILE A 569 18.41 18.74 0.77
N ALA A 570 19.29 17.86 0.30
CA ALA A 570 19.94 17.97 -1.00
C ALA A 570 20.36 16.62 -1.57
N TYR A 571 21.02 16.64 -2.73
CA TYR A 571 21.81 15.52 -3.22
C TYR A 571 23.22 16.00 -3.62
N CYS A 572 24.13 15.05 -3.85
CA CYS A 572 25.47 15.32 -4.32
C CYS A 572 25.55 15.48 -5.85
N GLY A 573 25.72 16.72 -6.32
CA GLY A 573 25.99 17.04 -7.75
C GLY A 573 27.44 16.80 -8.20
N GLY A 574 28.29 16.23 -7.35
CA GLY A 574 29.70 15.98 -7.64
C GLY A 574 29.92 14.87 -8.67
N LYS A 575 31.17 14.72 -9.09
CA LYS A 575 31.63 13.62 -9.96
C LYS A 575 32.74 12.84 -9.27
N ILE A 576 32.79 11.53 -9.53
CA ILE A 576 33.87 10.64 -9.14
C ILE A 576 34.66 10.30 -10.41
N LYS A 577 35.98 10.49 -10.37
CA LYS A 577 36.88 10.24 -11.52
C LYS A 577 36.73 8.78 -11.98
N GLY A 578 36.57 8.57 -13.29
CA GLY A 578 36.35 7.25 -13.90
C GLY A 578 34.95 6.64 -13.70
N LYS A 579 34.15 7.15 -12.74
CA LYS A 579 32.80 6.64 -12.44
C LYS A 579 31.67 7.59 -12.84
N GLY A 580 31.92 8.87 -13.15
CA GLY A 580 30.87 9.81 -13.55
C GLY A 580 30.17 10.50 -12.37
N LYS A 581 28.87 10.79 -12.46
CA LYS A 581 28.12 11.54 -11.41
C LYS A 581 28.04 10.74 -10.11
N CYS A 582 28.24 11.41 -8.97
CA CYS A 582 28.29 10.76 -7.65
C CYS A 582 26.94 10.18 -7.21
N GLY A 583 25.84 10.92 -7.35
CA GLY A 583 24.48 10.43 -7.06
C GLY A 583 24.18 10.14 -5.58
N CYS A 584 25.03 10.57 -4.64
CA CYS A 584 24.75 10.39 -3.21
C CYS A 584 23.55 11.26 -2.81
N SER A 585 22.46 10.61 -2.40
CA SER A 585 21.18 11.24 -2.09
C SER A 585 20.38 10.35 -1.12
N PRO A 586 19.59 10.92 -0.20
CA PRO A 586 19.57 12.33 0.18
C PRO A 586 20.80 12.71 1.03
N LEU A 587 21.18 13.98 1.00
CA LEU A 587 22.02 14.66 2.00
C LEU A 587 21.10 15.45 2.92
N ILE A 588 21.27 15.33 4.24
CA ILE A 588 20.33 15.83 5.25
C ILE A 588 21.07 16.71 6.27
N PHE A 589 20.53 17.90 6.51
CA PHE A 589 21.07 18.81 7.52
C PHE A 589 20.96 18.18 8.92
N GLY A 590 22.09 18.15 9.64
CA GLY A 590 22.20 17.52 10.96
C GLY A 590 22.90 16.16 10.95
N ARG A 591 22.78 15.43 9.84
CA ARG A 591 23.51 14.18 9.59
C ARG A 591 24.82 14.45 8.87
N GLU A 592 24.79 15.17 7.74
CA GLU A 592 25.98 15.54 6.99
C GLU A 592 26.60 16.86 7.46
N LYS A 593 27.92 16.99 7.28
CA LYS A 593 28.67 18.21 7.58
C LYS A 593 28.22 19.35 6.64
N SER A 594 28.03 20.53 7.21
CA SER A 594 27.75 21.75 6.45
C SER A 594 29.04 22.43 6.03
N CYS A 595 29.11 22.86 4.77
CA CYS A 595 30.16 23.74 4.29
C CYS A 595 29.82 25.20 4.63
N SER A 596 30.85 26.02 4.79
CA SER A 596 30.73 27.49 4.90
C SER A 596 29.98 28.16 3.74
N CYS A 597 29.87 27.50 2.58
CA CYS A 597 29.08 27.99 1.45
C CYS A 597 27.55 27.73 1.59
N GLY A 598 27.08 27.24 2.74
CA GLY A 598 25.66 27.00 3.01
C GLY A 598 25.08 25.70 2.41
N LEU A 599 25.94 24.82 1.87
CA LEU A 599 25.58 23.54 1.27
C LEU A 599 26.12 22.37 2.09
N LEU A 600 25.51 21.20 1.95
CA LEU A 600 25.96 19.97 2.58
C LEU A 600 27.15 19.36 1.84
N ILE A 601 28.07 18.76 2.58
CA ILE A 601 29.26 18.07 2.04
C ILE A 601 28.90 16.60 1.81
N CYS A 602 29.14 16.11 0.59
CA CYS A 602 28.97 14.68 0.28
C CYS A 602 29.84 13.81 1.22
N PRO A 603 29.26 12.81 1.91
CA PRO A 603 29.99 11.98 2.85
C PRO A 603 30.91 10.96 2.17
N LYS A 604 30.76 10.73 0.86
CA LYS A 604 31.65 9.82 0.12
C LYS A 604 33.04 10.42 0.04
N GLU A 605 34.02 9.70 0.60
CA GLU A 605 35.41 10.14 0.72
C GLU A 605 36.02 10.55 -0.62
N GLU A 606 35.71 9.81 -1.68
CA GLU A 606 36.18 10.09 -3.04
C GLU A 606 35.46 11.24 -3.75
N CYS A 607 34.48 11.88 -3.12
CA CYS A 607 33.71 12.97 -3.68
C CYS A 607 33.84 14.27 -2.89
N GLN A 608 33.41 14.28 -1.62
CA GLN A 608 33.39 15.46 -0.72
C GLN A 608 32.87 16.78 -1.34
N TYR A 609 32.03 16.67 -2.36
CA TYR A 609 31.50 17.80 -3.12
C TYR A 609 30.45 18.56 -2.32
N CYS A 610 30.47 19.89 -2.43
CA CYS A 610 29.38 20.77 -2.03
C CYS A 610 28.95 21.67 -3.20
N LYS A 611 29.88 22.42 -3.81
CA LYS A 611 29.69 23.20 -5.04
C LYS A 611 31.01 23.39 -5.77
N GLN A 612 30.98 23.39 -7.10
CA GLN A 612 32.14 23.56 -7.96
C GLN A 612 32.95 24.84 -7.67
N SER A 613 32.26 25.95 -7.39
CA SER A 613 32.89 27.25 -7.13
C SER A 613 33.32 27.44 -5.66
N CYS A 614 33.21 26.43 -4.79
CA CYS A 614 33.55 26.56 -3.38
C CYS A 614 35.08 26.39 -3.18
N PRO A 615 35.79 27.35 -2.54
CA PRO A 615 37.23 27.23 -2.32
C PRO A 615 37.58 26.03 -1.44
N PHE A 616 36.84 25.81 -0.36
CA PHE A 616 37.00 24.64 0.51
C PHE A 616 36.78 23.29 -0.19
N TYR A 617 35.96 23.25 -1.24
CA TYR A 617 35.83 22.04 -2.05
C TYR A 617 37.10 21.77 -2.86
N LYS A 618 37.72 22.80 -3.43
CA LYS A 618 38.97 22.67 -4.19
C LYS A 618 40.09 22.14 -3.29
N GLU A 619 40.19 22.66 -2.06
CA GLU A 619 41.15 22.18 -1.05
C GLU A 619 40.95 20.70 -0.72
N ARG A 620 39.72 20.29 -0.38
CA ARG A 620 39.40 18.88 -0.11
C ARG A 620 39.73 17.98 -1.29
N LYS A 621 39.44 18.44 -2.51
CA LYS A 621 39.73 17.68 -3.73
C LYS A 621 41.24 17.50 -3.96
N ALA A 622 42.03 18.55 -3.76
CA ALA A 622 43.49 18.48 -3.85
C ALA A 622 44.08 17.50 -2.81
N GLN A 623 43.54 17.49 -1.59
CA GLN A 623 43.93 16.53 -0.55
C GLN A 623 43.60 15.08 -0.94
N ILE A 624 42.40 14.83 -1.50
CA ILE A 624 42.01 13.50 -2.00
C ILE A 624 42.94 13.04 -3.12
N GLU A 625 43.30 13.93 -4.05
CA GLU A 625 44.23 13.62 -5.14
C GLU A 625 45.64 13.32 -4.61
N LYS A 626 46.13 14.10 -3.64
CA LYS A 626 47.42 13.84 -2.97
C LYS A 626 47.44 12.46 -2.29
N GLN A 627 46.42 12.14 -1.49
CA GLN A 627 46.30 10.84 -0.81
C GLN A 627 46.21 9.66 -1.79
N ARG A 628 45.63 9.86 -2.98
CA ARG A 628 45.58 8.83 -4.01
C ARG A 628 46.95 8.58 -4.62
N LEU A 629 47.71 9.63 -4.90
CA LEU A 629 49.08 9.53 -5.41
C LEU A 629 50.03 8.90 -4.38
N GLU A 630 49.81 9.12 -3.08
CA GLU A 630 50.60 8.46 -2.02
C GLU A 630 50.28 6.96 -1.86
N ARG A 631 49.14 6.48 -2.38
CA ARG A 631 48.70 5.08 -2.28
C ARG A 631 48.93 4.27 -3.56
N SER A 632 49.22 4.95 -4.68
CA SER A 632 49.57 4.35 -5.97
C SER A 632 51.07 4.27 -6.11
#